data_AF-A0A0P9B2D5-F1
#
_entry.id   AF-A0A0P9B2D5-F1
#
_cell.length_a   1.000
_cell.length_b   1.000
_cell.length_c   1.000
_cell.angle_alpha   90.00
_cell.angle_beta   90.00
_cell.angle_gamma   90.00
#
_symmetry.space_group_name_H-M   'P 1'
#
loop_
_entity.id
_entity.type
_entity.pdbx_description
1 polymer ?
#
loop_
_entity_poly.entity_id
_entity_poly.type
_entity_poly.pdbx_seq_one_letter_code
_entity_poly.pdbx_strand_id
1 'polypeptide(L)' 'MKRKQKGVNRMARGKAISRTDDIIIRLGIECKTPISTIAKELGRSRQTIYQRIERMKATGEFKQLMLDLGPAK' A
#
# COMPACT_ATOMS: atom_id res chain seq x y z
N MET A 1 -40.61 2.31 -26.78
CA MET A 1 -40.05 3.01 -25.59
C MET A 1 -38.63 2.50 -25.33
N LYS A 2 -37.60 3.36 -25.46
CA LYS A 2 -36.19 2.97 -25.32
C LYS A 2 -35.75 3.05 -23.84
N ARG A 3 -35.38 1.93 -23.22
CA ARG A 3 -34.77 1.90 -21.87
C ARG A 3 -33.34 2.45 -21.94
N LYS A 4 -33.11 3.65 -21.40
CA LYS A 4 -31.75 4.20 -21.20
C LYS A 4 -31.18 3.63 -19.89
N GLN A 5 -30.40 2.55 -19.97
CA GLN A 5 -29.44 2.22 -18.92
C GLN A 5 -28.29 3.24 -19.00
N LYS A 6 -28.25 4.20 -18.08
CA LYS A 6 -27.10 5.11 -17.93
C LYS A 6 -26.25 4.68 -16.74
N GLY A 7 -25.16 4.01 -17.10
CA GLY A 7 -23.86 3.94 -16.42
C GLY A 7 -23.84 4.04 -14.90
N VAL A 8 -23.79 2.88 -14.23
CA VAL A 8 -23.14 2.80 -12.93
C VAL A 8 -21.68 3.12 -13.18
N ASN A 9 -21.24 4.32 -12.82
CA ASN A 9 -19.84 4.72 -12.87
C ASN A 9 -19.09 3.89 -11.82
N ARG A 10 -18.74 2.66 -12.19
CA ARG A 10 -17.92 1.77 -11.36
C ARG A 10 -16.55 2.41 -11.35
N MET A 11 -16.27 3.25 -10.35
CA MET A 11 -14.90 3.66 -10.04
C MET A 11 -14.06 2.39 -10.08
N ALA A 12 -13.10 2.33 -11.00
CA ALA A 12 -12.26 1.17 -11.17
C ALA A 12 -11.64 0.91 -9.79
N ARG A 13 -12.07 -0.18 -9.13
CA ARG A 13 -11.52 -0.57 -7.84
C ARG A 13 -10.03 -0.72 -8.10
N GLY A 14 -9.22 0.21 -7.57
CA GLY A 14 -7.78 0.20 -7.77
C GLY A 14 -7.26 -1.21 -7.48
N LYS A 15 -6.38 -1.74 -8.34
CA LYS A 15 -5.87 -3.12 -8.25
C LYS A 15 -5.55 -3.44 -6.79
N ALA A 16 -6.10 -4.51 -6.22
CA ALA A 16 -5.81 -4.85 -4.82
C ALA A 16 -4.30 -5.01 -4.62
N ILE A 17 -3.79 -4.64 -3.44
CA ILE A 17 -2.40 -4.93 -3.07
C ILE A 17 -2.27 -6.44 -2.94
N SER A 18 -1.33 -7.01 -3.68
CA SER A 18 -1.07 -8.45 -3.66
C SER A 18 -0.20 -8.86 -2.47
N ARG A 19 -0.12 -10.15 -2.18
CA ARG A 19 0.81 -10.67 -1.16
C ARG A 19 2.27 -10.36 -1.51
N THR A 20 2.62 -10.34 -2.80
CA THR A 20 3.96 -9.96 -3.26
C THR A 20 4.23 -8.48 -3.01
N ASP A 21 3.23 -7.63 -3.24
CA ASP A 21 3.32 -6.19 -2.95
C ASP A 21 3.61 -5.98 -1.45
N ASP A 22 2.98 -6.75 -0.56
CA ASP A 22 3.25 -6.67 0.89
C ASP A 22 4.68 -7.04 1.25
N ILE A 23 5.26 -8.06 0.61
CA ILE A 23 6.65 -8.46 0.82
C ILE A 23 7.58 -7.34 0.39
N ILE A 24 7.34 -6.74 -0.78
CA ILE A 24 8.15 -5.64 -1.30
C ILE A 24 8.04 -4.41 -0.39
N ILE A 25 6.84 -4.10 0.11
CA ILE A 25 6.63 -3.00 1.05
C ILE A 25 7.41 -3.24 2.35
N ARG A 26 7.36 -4.46 2.91
CA ARG A 26 8.12 -4.83 4.12
C ARG A 26 9.62 -4.64 3.89
N LEU A 27 10.18 -5.35 2.91
CA LEU A 27 11.61 -5.28 2.57
C LEU A 27 12.06 -3.85 2.26
N GLY A 28 11.25 -3.08 1.53
CA GLY A 28 11.56 -1.69 1.21
C GLY A 28 11.69 -0.84 2.47
N ILE A 29 10.81 -1.01 3.45
CA ILE A 29 10.90 -0.30 4.73
C ILE A 29 12.11 -0.78 5.54
N GLU A 30 12.40 -2.08 5.52
CA GLU A 30 13.58 -2.66 6.18
C GLU A 30 14.88 -2.06 5.68
N CYS A 31 15.00 -1.93 4.36
CA CYS A 31 16.14 -1.31 3.72
C CYS A 31 16.14 0.23 3.79
N LYS A 32 15.21 0.86 4.54
CA LYS A 32 15.02 2.32 4.59
C LYS A 32 14.82 2.95 3.20
N THR A 33 14.26 2.19 2.27
CA THR A 33 13.98 2.64 0.91
C THR A 33 12.90 3.72 0.95
N PRO A 34 13.07 4.85 0.25
CA PRO A 34 12.03 5.88 0.18
C PRO A 34 10.70 5.31 -0.32
N ILE A 35 9.59 5.69 0.33
CA ILE A 35 8.24 5.24 -0.06
C ILE A 35 7.91 5.62 -1.51
N SER A 36 8.47 6.71 -2.02
CA SER A 36 8.36 7.11 -3.43
C SER A 36 8.95 6.07 -4.39
N THR A 37 10.07 5.45 -4.03
CA THR A 37 10.72 4.39 -4.82
C THR A 37 9.88 3.12 -4.78
N ILE A 38 9.45 2.69 -3.59
CA ILE A 38 8.56 1.52 -3.43
C ILE A 38 7.26 1.70 -4.23
N ALA A 39 6.67 2.90 -4.18
CA ALA A 39 5.48 3.24 -4.93
C ALA A 39 5.69 3.15 -6.45
N LYS A 40 6.83 3.63 -6.96
CA LYS A 40 7.19 3.52 -8.38
C LYS A 40 7.34 2.07 -8.82
N GLU A 41 8.08 1.27 -8.06
CA GLU A 41 8.30 -0.16 -8.35
C GLU A 41 6.98 -0.94 -8.40
N LEU A 42 6.05 -0.64 -7.50
CA LEU A 42 4.75 -1.31 -7.43
C LEU A 42 3.71 -0.72 -8.39
N GLY A 43 4.03 0.37 -9.09
CA GLY A 43 3.07 1.11 -9.92
C GLY A 43 1.89 1.67 -9.12
N ARG A 44 2.13 2.09 -7.87
CA ARG A 44 1.11 2.57 -6.92
C ARG A 44 1.31 4.02 -6.54
N SER A 45 0.26 4.62 -5.99
CA SER A 45 0.40 5.92 -5.32
C SER A 45 1.09 5.74 -3.97
N ARG A 46 1.86 6.74 -3.54
CA ARG A 46 2.45 6.79 -2.19
C ARG A 46 1.39 6.63 -1.11
N GLN A 47 0.22 7.24 -1.29
CA GLN A 47 -0.89 7.16 -0.35
C GLN A 47 -1.39 5.72 -0.17
N THR A 48 -1.47 4.95 -1.25
CA THR A 48 -1.86 3.53 -1.18
C THR A 48 -0.84 2.72 -0.37
N ILE A 49 0.45 3.01 -0.52
CA ILE A 49 1.52 2.35 0.26
C ILE A 49 1.40 2.70 1.75
N TYR A 50 1.24 3.99 2.10
CA TYR A 50 1.04 4.41 3.49
C TYR A 50 -0.17 3.76 4.14
N GLN A 51 -1.33 3.77 3.46
CA GLN A 51 -2.55 3.09 3.96
C GLN A 51 -2.32 1.60 4.18
N ARG A 52 -1.51 0.95 3.34
CA ARG A 52 -1.19 -0.47 3.52
C ARG A 52 -0.31 -0.69 4.74
N ILE A 53 0.71 0.12 4.93
CA ILE A 53 1.61 0.06 6.09
C ILE A 53 0.82 0.24 7.39
N GLU A 54 -0.09 1.23 7.44
CA GLU A 54 -0.95 1.44 8.61
C GLU A 54 -1.83 0.22 8.91
N ARG A 55 -2.41 -0.41 7.89
CA ARG A 55 -3.19 -1.64 8.07
C ARG A 55 -2.33 -2.79 8.60
N MET A 56 -1.12 -2.96 8.08
CA MET A 56 -0.20 -4.01 8.53
C MET A 56 0.26 -3.79 9.99
N LYS A 57 0.43 -2.52 10.39
CA LYS A 57 0.70 -2.15 11.80
C LYS A 57 -0.49 -2.49 12.69
N ALA A 58 -1.71 -2.15 12.26
CA ALA A 58 -2.92 -2.42 13.02
C ALA A 58 -3.21 -3.92 13.19
N THR A 59 -2.91 -4.75 12.18
CA THR A 59 -3.07 -6.21 12.28
C THR A 59 -1.94 -6.90 13.02
N GLY A 60 -0.89 -6.17 13.42
CA GLY A 60 0.29 -6.76 14.05
C GLY A 60 1.17 -7.56 13.10
N GLU A 61 0.88 -7.60 11.80
CA GLU A 61 1.73 -8.22 10.77
C GLU A 61 3.04 -7.47 10.56
N PHE A 62 3.14 -6.24 11.10
CA PHE A 62 4.31 -5.38 11.05
C PHE A 62 5.23 -5.51 12.29
N LYS A 63 5.00 -6.50 13.17
CA LYS A 63 5.54 -6.55 14.54
C LYS A 63 7.07 -6.64 14.70
N GLN A 64 7.87 -6.69 13.64
CA GLN A 64 9.29 -7.06 13.79
C GLN A 64 10.29 -6.03 13.27
N LEU A 65 10.00 -4.72 13.27
CA LEU A 65 11.03 -3.77 12.80
C LEU A 65 11.12 -2.39 13.45
N MET A 66 10.23 -2.07 14.38
CA MET A 66 10.23 -0.74 15.02
C MET A 66 11.09 -0.69 16.30
N LEU A 67 11.54 -1.84 16.80
CA LEU A 67 12.35 -1.95 18.03
C LEU A 67 13.84 -1.59 17.80
N ASP A 68 14.35 -1.63 16.56
CA ASP A 68 15.79 -1.53 16.30
C ASP A 68 16.28 -0.16 15.81
N LEU A 69 15.40 0.80 15.53
CA LEU A 69 15.80 2.06 14.88
C LEU A 69 15.53 3.36 15.64
N GLY A 70 14.82 3.31 16.78
CA GLY A 70 14.47 4.51 17.56
C GLY A 70 13.67 5.57 16.78
N PRO A 71 13.04 6.56 17.45
CA PRO A 71 12.49 7.70 16.74
C PRO A 71 13.64 8.51 16.11
N ALA A 72 13.55 8.80 14.81
CA ALA A 72 14.43 9.76 14.17
C ALA A 72 14.29 11.11 14.91
N LYS A 73 15.39 11.57 15.52
CA LYS A 73 15.51 12.90 16.14
C LYS A 73 15.51 14.00 15.09
#